data_AF-A0A942KM42-F1
#
_entry.id   AF-A0A942KM42-F1
#
_cell.length_a   1.000
_cell.length_b   1.000
_cell.length_c   1.000
_cell.angle_alpha   90.00
_cell.angle_beta   90.00
_cell.angle_gamma   90.00
#
_symmetry.space_group_name_H-M   'P 1'
#
loop_
_entity.id
_entity.type
_entity.pdbx_description
1 polymer ?
#
loop_
_entity_poly.entity_id
_entity_poly.type
_entity_poly.pdbx_seq_one_letter_code
_entity_poly.pdbx_strand_id
1 'polypeptide(L)' 'MNGYNKFKQFLLEQGIKQEEVATLLGMSRSQLNMILNGQRGNDFLVSQMIKLCEHYNISADQYFIKDTKKEGI' A
#
# COMPACT_ATOMS: atom_id res chain seq x y z
N MET A 1 9.32 -3.80 -11.03
CA MET A 1 8.51 -4.41 -9.95
C MET A 1 7.37 -3.43 -9.66
N ASN A 2 6.10 -3.83 -9.79
CA ASN A 2 4.96 -2.88 -9.79
C ASN A 2 4.25 -2.72 -8.44
N GLY A 3 4.67 -3.43 -7.39
CA GLY A 3 4.03 -3.41 -6.07
C GLY A 3 4.43 -2.25 -5.16
N TYR A 4 3.91 -2.28 -3.94
CA TYR A 4 4.02 -1.24 -2.93
C TYR A 4 5.27 -1.41 -2.05
N ASN A 5 6.46 -1.35 -2.65
CA ASN A 5 7.72 -1.60 -1.94
C ASN A 5 8.00 -0.60 -0.80
N LYS A 6 7.74 0.70 -1.01
CA LYS A 6 7.89 1.72 0.04
C LYS A 6 6.98 1.44 1.24
N PHE A 7 5.71 1.08 0.98
CA PHE A 7 4.77 0.75 2.04
C PHE A 7 5.16 -0.56 2.77
N LYS A 8 5.59 -1.59 2.03
CA LYS A 8 6.13 -2.83 2.65
C LYS A 8 7.30 -2.56 3.57
N GLN A 9 8.23 -1.69 3.16
CA GLN A 9 9.37 -1.30 3.97
C GLN A 9 8.93 -0.58 5.25
N PHE A 10 7.98 0.37 5.13
CA PHE A 10 7.40 1.02 6.31
C PHE A 10 6.78 0.03 7.30
N LEU A 11 6.00 -0.94 6.83
CA LEU A 11 5.42 -1.96 7.71
C LEU A 11 6.50 -2.75 8.47
N LEU A 12 7.59 -3.12 7.78
CA LEU A 12 8.72 -3.82 8.38
C LEU A 12 9.41 -2.95 9.45
N GLU A 13 9.68 -1.69 9.15
CA GLU A 13 10.35 -0.73 10.03
C GLU A 13 9.53 -0.43 11.30
N GLN A 14 8.19 -0.41 11.18
CA GLN A 14 7.29 -0.20 12.30
C GLN A 14 6.90 -1.51 13.03
N GLY A 15 7.37 -2.66 12.57
CA GLY A 15 7.00 -3.97 13.15
C GLY A 15 5.53 -4.36 12.93
N ILE A 16 4.85 -3.75 11.97
CA ILE A 16 3.43 -3.99 11.67
C ILE A 16 3.29 -5.26 10.84
N LYS A 17 2.46 -6.20 11.29
CA LYS A 17 2.20 -7.44 10.53
C LYS A 17 1.19 -7.19 9.42
N GLN A 18 1.36 -7.88 8.29
CA GLN A 18 0.37 -7.87 7.21
C GLN A 18 -1.03 -8.31 7.66
N GLU A 19 -1.12 -9.20 8.66
CA GLU A 19 -2.41 -9.62 9.22
C GLU A 19 -3.18 -8.44 9.85
N GLU A 20 -2.48 -7.53 10.51
CA GLU A 20 -3.07 -6.33 11.14
C GLU A 20 -3.60 -5.37 10.07
N VAL A 21 -2.83 -5.17 9.01
CA VAL A 21 -3.26 -4.35 7.85
C VAL A 21 -4.45 -4.99 7.14
N ALA A 22 -4.45 -6.31 6.95
CA ALA A 22 -5.55 -7.03 6.30
C ALA A 22 -6.83 -6.92 7.13
N THR A 23 -6.71 -7.08 8.46
CA THR A 23 -7.80 -6.88 9.42
C THR A 23 -8.33 -5.45 9.37
N LEU A 24 -7.45 -4.45 9.39
CA LEU A 24 -7.81 -3.04 9.27
C LEU A 24 -8.61 -2.76 8.00
N LEU A 25 -8.26 -3.37 6.89
CA LEU A 25 -8.92 -3.16 5.60
C LEU A 25 -10.11 -4.10 5.34
N GLY A 26 -10.41 -5.03 6.25
CA GLY A 26 -11.50 -5.99 6.09
C GLY A 26 -11.29 -6.96 4.93
N MET A 27 -10.05 -7.36 4.67
CA MET A 27 -9.68 -8.30 3.60
C MET A 27 -8.84 -9.45 4.13
N SER A 28 -8.67 -10.50 3.32
CA SER A 28 -7.74 -11.58 3.65
C SER A 28 -6.27 -11.14 3.54
N ARG A 29 -5.40 -11.75 4.35
CA ARG A 29 -3.95 -11.56 4.22
C ARG A 29 -3.41 -11.92 2.83
N SER A 30 -4.00 -12.91 2.17
CA SER A 30 -3.63 -13.29 0.79
C SER A 30 -3.92 -12.16 -0.20
N GLN A 31 -5.12 -11.56 -0.14
CA GLN A 31 -5.49 -10.41 -0.97
C GLN A 31 -4.55 -9.24 -0.74
N LEU A 32 -4.24 -8.90 0.52
CA LEU A 32 -3.26 -7.86 0.83
C LEU A 32 -1.90 -8.18 0.20
N ASN A 33 -1.41 -9.41 0.33
CA ASN A 33 -0.13 -9.81 -0.24
C ASN A 33 -0.10 -9.68 -1.78
N MET A 34 -1.20 -9.99 -2.48
CA MET A 34 -1.32 -9.79 -3.93
C MET A 34 -1.21 -8.29 -4.29
N ILE A 35 -1.88 -7.42 -3.55
CA ILE A 35 -1.79 -5.95 -3.72
C ILE A 35 -0.35 -5.48 -3.47
N LEU A 36 0.24 -5.83 -2.32
CA LEU A 36 1.58 -5.40 -1.94
C LEU A 36 2.67 -5.85 -2.93
N ASN A 37 2.47 -6.97 -3.62
CA ASN A 37 3.37 -7.46 -4.66
C ASN A 37 3.04 -6.94 -6.07
N GLY A 38 1.96 -6.17 -6.22
CA GLY A 38 1.54 -5.57 -7.49
C GLY A 38 1.06 -6.62 -8.50
N GLN A 39 0.40 -7.67 -8.01
CA GLN A 39 -0.19 -8.69 -8.88
C GLN A 39 -1.28 -8.06 -9.75
N ARG A 40 -1.26 -8.35 -11.05
CA ARG A 40 -2.18 -7.75 -12.03
C ARG A 40 -3.64 -7.85 -11.57
N GLY A 41 -4.37 -6.73 -11.66
CA GLY A 41 -5.78 -6.64 -11.28
C GLY A 41 -6.03 -6.51 -9.77
N ASN A 42 -4.99 -6.42 -8.94
CA ASN A 42 -5.10 -6.18 -7.51
C ASN A 42 -4.47 -4.83 -7.19
N ASP A 43 -5.26 -3.95 -6.60
CA ASP A 43 -4.78 -2.64 -6.16
C ASP A 43 -5.53 -2.19 -4.90
N PHE A 44 -4.99 -1.20 -4.20
CA PHE A 44 -5.75 -0.53 -3.15
C PHE A 44 -6.86 0.32 -3.76
N LEU A 45 -8.04 0.27 -3.15
CA LEU A 45 -9.06 1.27 -3.38
C LEU A 45 -8.63 2.59 -2.72
N VAL A 46 -9.09 3.72 -3.27
CA VAL A 46 -8.81 5.05 -2.69
C VAL A 46 -9.26 5.13 -1.23
N SER A 47 -10.42 4.56 -0.88
CA SER A 47 -10.92 4.51 0.49
C SER A 47 -10.02 3.71 1.43
N GLN A 48 -9.37 2.65 0.93
CA GLN A 48 -8.40 1.87 1.71
C GLN A 48 -7.12 2.68 1.92
N MET A 49 -6.65 3.40 0.91
CA MET A 49 -5.48 4.28 1.03
C MET A 49 -5.71 5.38 2.06
N ILE A 50 -6.88 6.04 2.02
CA ILE A 50 -7.27 7.07 3.01
C ILE A 50 -7.23 6.46 4.41
N LYS A 51 -7.86 5.29 4.60
CA LYS A 51 -7.87 4.61 5.90
C LYS A 51 -6.46 4.28 6.41
N LEU A 52 -5.55 3.85 5.54
CA LEU A 52 -4.15 3.59 5.91
C LEU A 52 -3.41 4.88 6.27
N CYS A 53 -3.65 5.96 5.52
CA CYS A 53 -3.06 7.26 5.78
C CYS A 53 -3.49 7.82 7.14
N GLU A 54 -4.79 7.76 7.46
CA GLU A 54 -5.33 8.20 8.73
C GLU A 54 -4.86 7.33 9.90
N HIS A 55 -4.87 6.01 9.74
CA HIS A 55 -4.54 5.08 10.82
C HIS A 55 -3.05 5.12 11.20
N TYR A 56 -2.16 5.22 10.21
CA TYR A 56 -0.71 5.25 10.42
C TYR A 56 -0.11 6.66 10.43
N ASN A 57 -0.93 7.70 10.25
CA ASN A 57 -0.50 9.09 10.13
C ASN A 57 0.60 9.29 9.06
N ILE A 58 0.36 8.76 7.86
CA ILE A 58 1.27 8.81 6.71
C ILE A 58 0.62 9.51 5.50
N SER A 59 1.43 10.02 4.56
CA SER A 59 0.93 10.67 3.34
C SER A 59 0.82 9.69 2.16
N ALA A 60 -0.25 9.82 1.37
CA ALA A 60 -0.45 8.99 0.19
C ALA A 60 0.64 9.18 -0.88
N ASP A 61 1.13 10.42 -1.04
CA ASP A 61 2.19 10.76 -1.99
C ASP A 61 3.48 9.99 -1.72
N GLN A 62 3.77 9.73 -0.44
CA GLN A 62 5.00 9.04 -0.04
C GLN A 62 4.96 7.55 -0.36
N TYR A 63 3.79 6.92 -0.23
CA TYR A 63 3.69 5.46 -0.17
C TYR A 63 2.93 4.82 -1.33
N PHE A 64 2.01 5.54 -1.98
CA PHE A 64 1.10 4.95 -2.94
C PHE A 64 1.07 5.64 -4.31
N ILE A 65 1.47 6.91 -4.40
CA ILE A 65 1.57 7.60 -5.69
C ILE A 65 2.97 7.35 -6.27
N LYS A 66 3.02 6.85 -7.51
CA LYS A 66 4.29 6.78 -8.25
C LYS A 66 4.61 8.16 -8.79
N ASP A 67 5.83 8.64 -8.55
CA ASP A 67 6.35 9.84 -9.20
C ASP A 67 6.30 9.64 -10.71
N THR A 68 5.26 10.16 -11.36
CA THR A 68 5.24 10.30 -12.80
C THR A 68 6.19 11.44 -13.13
N LYS A 69 7.48 11.14 -13.31
CA LYS A 69 8.30 12.03 -14.12
C LYS A 69 7.61 12.09 -15.49
N LYS A 70 7.08 13.26 -15.84
CA LYS A 70 6.60 13.55 -17.19
C LYS A 70 7.76 13.21 -18.12
N GLU A 71 7.58 12.22 -18.99
CA GLU A 71 8.42 12.15 -20.17
C GLU A 71 8.17 13.46 -20.94
N GLY A 72 9.26 14.18 -21.16
CA GLY A 72 9.23 15.44 -21.88
C GLY A 72 8.60 15.24 -23.25
N ILE A 73 7.76 16.21 -23.63
CA ILE A 73 7.35 16.44 -25.01
C ILE A 73 8.61 16.72 -25.83
#